data_AF-A0A2S8DC49-F1
#
_entry.id   AF-A0A2S8DC49-F1
#
_cell.length_a   1.000
_cell.length_b   1.000
_cell.length_c   1.000
_cell.angle_alpha   90.00
_cell.angle_beta   90.00
_cell.angle_gamma   90.00
#
_symmetry.space_group_name_H-M   'P 1'
#
loop_
_entity.id
_entity.type
_entity.pdbx_description
1 polymer ?
#
loop_
_entity_poly.entity_id
_entity_poly.type
_entity_poly.pdbx_seq_one_letter_code
_entity_poly.pdbx_strand_id
1 'polypeptide(L)'
;MSEINYQEGHEKAGQAKPVAWRYRYVKKGVTDFQGKQWVGDWKYVPTKEDCNDRPNYEIQALFTAPPASVTSEGLVKAVRFYEQVRREDPPVETGAWKDAIDWVLKEACLVVNTGIKGG
;
A
#
# COMPACT_ATOMS: atom_id res chain seq x y z
N MET A 1 24.28 -0.02 -30.53
CA MET A 1 24.89 0.32 -29.24
C MET A 1 23.79 0.91 -28.39
N SER A 2 23.50 0.28 -27.25
CA SER A 2 22.23 0.41 -26.53
C SER A 2 22.06 1.77 -25.84
N GLU A 3 20.99 2.48 -26.17
CA GLU A 3 20.45 3.58 -25.36
C GLU A 3 19.75 2.97 -24.14
N ILE A 4 20.36 3.15 -22.98
CA ILE A 4 19.74 2.87 -21.68
C ILE A 4 18.78 4.03 -21.38
N ASN A 5 17.51 3.85 -21.72
CA ASN A 5 16.42 4.70 -21.26
C ASN A 5 16.29 4.53 -19.74
N TYR A 6 16.79 5.52 -19.00
CA TYR A 6 16.42 5.72 -17.60
C TYR A 6 14.94 6.10 -17.58
N GLN A 7 14.06 5.15 -17.29
CA GLN A 7 12.67 5.46 -16.99
C GLN A 7 12.61 6.16 -15.63
N GLU A 8 12.63 7.49 -15.73
CA GLU A 8 12.27 8.45 -14.70
C GLU A 8 10.90 8.12 -14.12
N GLY A 9 10.74 8.40 -12.82
CA GLY A 9 9.75 7.81 -11.94
C GLY A 9 8.32 7.78 -12.47
N HIS A 10 7.69 6.60 -12.34
CA HIS A 10 6.25 6.47 -12.34
C HIS A 10 5.66 7.18 -11.11
N GLU A 11 5.49 8.51 -11.19
CA GLU A 11 4.65 9.26 -10.26
C GLU A 11 3.19 8.89 -10.58
N LYS A 12 2.59 7.99 -9.78
CA LYS A 12 1.19 7.59 -9.96
C LYS A 12 0.28 8.76 -9.59
N ALA A 13 -0.41 9.31 -10.60
CA ALA A 13 -1.45 10.33 -10.42
C ALA A 13 -2.50 9.85 -9.39
N GLY A 14 -2.62 10.57 -8.27
CA GLY A 14 -3.57 10.30 -7.19
C GLY A 14 -2.96 9.97 -5.82
N GLN A 15 -1.64 9.74 -5.74
CA GLN A 15 -0.96 9.58 -4.44
C GLN A 15 -0.57 10.94 -3.85
N ALA A 16 -0.78 11.12 -2.54
CA ALA A 16 -0.33 12.31 -1.83
C ALA A 16 1.18 12.50 -2.03
N LYS A 17 1.64 13.72 -2.30
CA LYS A 17 3.07 14.00 -2.42
C LYS A 17 3.72 13.97 -1.04
N PRO A 18 4.89 13.32 -0.87
CA PRO A 18 5.60 13.34 0.40
C PRO A 18 6.10 14.75 0.69
N VAL A 19 6.03 15.17 1.96
CA VAL A 19 6.51 16.48 2.41
C VAL A 19 7.90 16.43 3.02
N ALA A 20 8.36 15.23 3.39
CA ALA A 20 9.69 14.98 3.91
C ALA A 20 9.99 13.48 3.78
N TRP A 21 11.25 13.12 4.03
CA TRP A 21 11.72 11.75 4.05
C TRP A 21 12.46 11.47 5.35
N ARG A 22 12.49 10.21 5.74
CA ARG A 22 13.33 9.75 6.84
C ARG A 22 14.05 8.47 6.48
N TYR A 23 15.24 8.30 7.04
CA TYR A 23 16.01 7.08 6.90
C TYR A 23 16.64 6.66 8.23
N ARG A 24 16.84 5.36 8.42
CA ARG A 24 17.55 4.81 9.60
C ARG A 24 18.33 3.56 9.24
N TYR A 25 19.36 3.27 10.02
CA TYR A 25 20.14 2.04 9.83
C TYR A 25 19.38 0.84 10.40
N VAL A 26 19.39 -0.26 9.67
CA VAL A 26 18.81 -1.55 10.04
C VAL A 26 19.94 -2.57 10.10
N LYS A 27 20.17 -3.14 11.28
CA LYS A 27 21.21 -4.15 11.46
C LYS A 27 20.62 -5.54 11.21
N LYS A 28 20.87 -6.10 10.03
CA LYS A 28 20.40 -7.44 9.67
C LYS A 28 21.01 -8.50 10.60
N GLY A 29 20.18 -9.46 11.02
CA GLY A 29 20.61 -10.56 11.88
C GLY A 29 20.93 -10.20 13.32
N VAL A 30 20.71 -8.95 13.73
CA VAL A 30 20.86 -8.53 15.14
C VAL A 30 19.51 -8.11 15.67
N THR A 31 19.16 -8.66 16.83
CA THR A 31 17.96 -8.28 17.57
C THR A 31 18.31 -7.51 18.83
N ASP A 32 17.40 -6.66 19.28
CA ASP A 32 17.46 -6.05 20.60
C ASP A 32 17.11 -7.07 21.71
N PHE A 33 17.10 -6.60 22.95
CA PHE A 33 16.77 -7.42 24.13
C PHE A 33 15.31 -7.91 24.15
N GLN A 34 14.44 -7.37 23.29
CA GLN A 34 13.04 -7.80 23.13
C GLN A 34 12.89 -8.78 21.96
N GLY A 35 13.99 -9.19 21.31
CA GLY A 35 13.96 -10.06 20.13
C GLY A 35 13.49 -9.34 18.86
N LYS A 36 13.35 -8.01 18.87
CA LYS A 36 12.99 -7.23 17.67
C LYS A 36 14.24 -6.90 16.90
N GLN A 37 14.14 -6.79 15.57
CA GLN A 37 15.27 -6.39 14.74
C GLN A 37 15.85 -5.05 15.21
N TRP A 38 17.17 -5.00 15.39
CA TRP A 38 17.86 -3.80 15.84
C TRP A 38 17.82 -2.74 14.73
N VAL A 39 17.39 -1.54 15.11
CA VAL A 39 17.31 -0.36 14.25
C VAL A 39 17.90 0.84 14.96
N GLY A 40 18.56 1.72 14.20
CA GLY A 40 19.07 2.98 14.70
C GLY A 40 18.00 4.08 14.68
N ASP A 41 18.41 5.27 15.12
CA ASP A 41 17.54 6.45 15.12
C ASP A 41 17.17 6.91 13.70
N TRP A 42 15.98 7.50 13.60
CA TRP A 42 15.52 8.15 12.37
C TRP A 42 16.27 9.47 12.14
N LYS A 43 16.74 9.66 10.91
CA LYS A 43 17.23 10.94 10.39
C LYS A 43 16.21 11.48 9.38
N TYR A 44 15.93 12.77 9.44
CA TYR A 44 14.92 13.44 8.62
C TYR A 44 15.58 14.33 7.59
N VAL A 45 15.07 14.31 6.36
CA VAL A 45 15.59 15.08 5.24
C VAL A 45 14.44 15.58 4.34
N PRO A 46 14.63 16.70 3.60
CA PRO A 46 13.57 17.27 2.77
C PRO A 46 13.29 16.44 1.52
N THR A 47 14.33 15.87 0.90
CA THR A 47 14.23 15.15 -0.37
C THR A 47 14.61 13.67 -0.21
N LYS A 48 14.22 12.83 -1.17
CA LYS A 48 14.54 11.39 -1.12
C LYS A 48 16.03 11.16 -1.34
N GLU A 49 16.63 11.99 -2.17
CA GLU A 49 18.02 11.93 -2.63
C GLU A 49 18.99 12.17 -1.47
N ASP A 50 18.56 12.91 -0.45
CA ASP A 50 19.33 13.16 0.77
C ASP A 50 19.36 11.94 1.72
N CYS A 51 18.59 10.88 1.43
CA CYS A 51 18.60 9.65 2.24
C CYS A 51 19.81 8.79 1.91
N ASN A 52 20.37 8.12 2.93
CA ASN A 52 21.35 7.07 2.68
C ASN A 52 20.64 5.82 2.13
N ASP A 53 20.92 5.47 0.88
CA ASP A 53 20.25 4.39 0.13
C ASP A 53 21.00 3.05 0.18
N ARG A 54 22.05 2.92 1.01
CA ARG A 54 22.78 1.67 1.17
C ARG A 54 21.86 0.54 1.67
N PRO A 55 22.13 -0.74 1.35
CA PRO A 55 21.24 -1.88 1.63
C PRO A 55 20.88 -2.18 3.10
N ASN A 56 21.55 -1.49 4.04
CA ASN A 56 21.30 -1.59 5.48
C ASN A 56 20.57 -0.35 6.01
N TYR A 57 19.95 0.45 5.14
CA TYR A 57 19.10 1.56 5.52
C TYR A 57 17.68 1.32 5.06
N GLU A 58 16.74 1.72 5.92
CA GLU A 58 15.32 1.81 5.61
C GLU A 58 15.01 3.27 5.31
N ILE A 59 14.30 3.53 4.21
CA ILE A 59 13.85 4.86 3.80
C ILE A 59 12.32 4.87 3.83
N GLN A 60 11.73 5.92 4.41
CA GLN A 60 10.29 6.10 4.46
C GLN A 60 9.90 7.54 4.12
N ALA A 61 8.89 7.67 3.26
CA ALA A 61 8.24 8.93 2.96
C ALA A 61 7.32 9.39 4.10
N LEU A 62 7.27 10.69 4.34
CA LEU A 62 6.37 11.33 5.32
C LEU A 62 5.34 12.19 4.58
N PHE A 63 4.09 12.09 5.00
CA PHE A 63 2.96 12.77 4.38
C PHE A 63 2.22 13.59 5.43
N THR A 64 1.65 14.73 5.03
CA THR A 64 0.80 15.59 5.90
C THR A 64 -0.58 15.01 6.13
N ALA A 65 -1.03 14.14 5.23
CA ALA A 65 -2.25 13.35 5.34
C ALA A 65 -1.91 11.89 5.05
N PRO A 66 -2.66 10.91 5.61
CA PRO A 66 -2.55 9.53 5.18
C PRO A 66 -2.67 9.47 3.65
N PRO A 67 -1.78 8.73 2.95
CA PRO A 67 -1.96 8.53 1.53
C PRO A 67 -3.36 7.95 1.29
N ALA A 68 -4.07 8.50 0.30
CA ALA A 68 -5.40 8.04 -0.04
C ALA A 68 -5.38 6.51 -0.16
N SER A 69 -6.29 5.83 0.54
CA SER A 69 -6.32 4.38 0.54
C SER A 69 -6.47 3.89 -0.90
N VAL A 70 -5.54 3.06 -1.34
CA VAL A 70 -5.58 2.43 -2.67
C VAL A 70 -6.78 1.48 -2.85
N THR A 71 -7.49 1.18 -1.76
CA THR A 71 -8.80 0.52 -1.79
C THR A 71 -9.87 1.51 -2.18
N SER A 72 -10.59 1.23 -3.27
CA SER A 72 -11.79 1.98 -3.65
C SER A 72 -12.85 1.88 -2.54
N GLU A 73 -13.62 2.96 -2.35
CA GLU A 73 -14.74 2.97 -1.40
C GLU A 73 -15.76 1.86 -1.70
N GLY A 74 -15.97 1.55 -2.99
CA GLY A 74 -16.83 0.46 -3.44
C GLY A 74 -16.35 -0.91 -2.95
N LEU A 75 -15.05 -1.21 -3.07
CA LEU A 75 -14.49 -2.47 -2.57
C LEU A 75 -14.60 -2.57 -1.04
N VAL A 76 -14.37 -1.48 -0.31
CA VAL A 76 -14.54 -1.45 1.15
C VAL A 76 -15.97 -1.79 1.55
N LYS A 77 -16.97 -1.21 0.87
CA LYS A 77 -18.39 -1.50 1.12
C LYS A 77 -18.75 -2.95 0.77
N ALA A 78 -18.25 -3.47 -0.35
CA ALA A 78 -18.49 -4.85 -0.76
C ALA A 78 -17.92 -5.86 0.26
N VAL A 79 -16.70 -5.63 0.77
CA VAL A 79 -16.09 -6.47 1.81
C VAL A 79 -16.89 -6.40 3.11
N ARG A 80 -17.35 -5.21 3.52
CA ARG A 80 -18.20 -5.05 4.70
C ARG A 80 -19.51 -5.83 4.58
N PHE A 81 -20.13 -5.81 3.41
CA PHE A 81 -21.34 -6.58 3.14
C PHE A 81 -21.07 -8.09 3.19
N TYR A 82 -19.95 -8.56 2.62
CA TYR A 82 -19.53 -9.96 2.76
C TYR A 82 -19.30 -10.36 4.22
N GLU A 83 -18.64 -9.54 5.03
CA GLU A 83 -18.45 -9.78 6.46
C GLU A 83 -19.79 -9.87 7.20
N GLN A 84 -20.76 -9.03 6.82
CA GLN A 84 -22.11 -9.05 7.38
C GLN A 84 -22.84 -10.34 7.02
N VAL A 85 -22.86 -10.75 5.75
CA VAL A 85 -23.47 -12.01 5.30
C VAL A 85 -22.83 -13.20 6.02
N ARG A 86 -21.51 -13.20 6.19
CA ARG A 86 -20.80 -14.25 6.95
C ARG A 86 -21.19 -14.29 8.42
N ARG A 87 -21.50 -13.14 9.03
CA ARG A 87 -21.89 -13.04 10.44
C ARG A 87 -23.35 -13.46 10.65
N GLU A 88 -24.23 -13.09 9.73
CA GLU A 88 -25.67 -13.35 9.81
C GLU A 88 -26.03 -14.77 9.35
N ASP A 89 -25.16 -15.38 8.54
CA ASP A 89 -25.31 -16.72 7.98
C ASP A 89 -26.73 -16.99 7.40
N PRO A 90 -27.18 -16.14 6.45
CA PRO A 90 -28.51 -16.28 5.89
C PRO A 90 -28.63 -17.59 5.09
N PRO A 91 -29.84 -18.18 4.99
CA PRO A 91 -30.07 -19.40 4.23
C PRO A 91 -29.58 -19.28 2.79
N VAL A 92 -29.06 -20.37 2.22
CA VAL A 92 -28.48 -20.37 0.87
C VAL A 92 -29.50 -19.96 -0.21
N GLU A 93 -30.79 -20.24 0.02
CA GLU A 93 -31.88 -19.89 -0.90
C GLU A 93 -32.09 -18.37 -1.01
N THR A 94 -31.61 -17.60 -0.03
CA THR A 94 -31.69 -16.13 -0.07
C THR A 94 -30.79 -15.51 -1.14
N GLY A 95 -29.79 -16.25 -1.64
CA GLY A 95 -28.83 -15.74 -2.61
C GLY A 95 -27.83 -14.71 -2.05
N ALA A 96 -27.94 -14.31 -0.78
CA ALA A 96 -27.11 -13.24 -0.20
C ALA A 96 -25.60 -13.52 -0.27
N TRP A 97 -25.20 -14.80 -0.14
CA TRP A 97 -23.82 -15.23 -0.32
C TRP A 97 -23.31 -14.99 -1.75
N LYS A 98 -24.14 -15.28 -2.75
CA LYS A 98 -23.79 -15.06 -4.16
C LYS A 98 -23.66 -13.57 -4.46
N ASP A 99 -24.60 -12.76 -3.96
CA ASP A 99 -24.60 -11.32 -4.17
C ASP A 99 -23.38 -10.64 -3.52
N ALA A 100 -23.00 -11.07 -2.32
CA ALA A 100 -21.81 -10.57 -1.65
C ALA A 100 -20.52 -10.89 -2.41
N ILE A 101 -20.40 -12.12 -2.92
CA ILE A 101 -19.23 -12.55 -3.70
C ILE A 101 -19.17 -11.82 -5.04
N ASP A 102 -20.30 -11.72 -5.75
CA ASP A 102 -20.38 -11.03 -7.05
C ASP A 102 -19.98 -9.56 -6.92
N TRP A 103 -20.47 -8.89 -5.87
CA TRP A 103 -20.13 -7.49 -5.63
C TRP A 103 -18.63 -7.31 -5.32
N VAL A 104 -18.05 -8.14 -4.46
CA VAL A 104 -16.60 -8.09 -4.17
C VAL A 104 -15.78 -8.32 -5.44
N LEU A 105 -16.14 -9.32 -6.25
CA LEU A 105 -15.44 -9.61 -7.51
C LEU A 105 -15.52 -8.45 -8.49
N LYS A 106 -16.72 -7.87 -8.67
CA LYS A 106 -16.93 -6.71 -9.53
C LYS A 106 -16.06 -5.53 -9.12
N GLU A 107 -16.06 -5.16 -7.84
CA GLU A 107 -15.27 -4.03 -7.33
C GLU A 107 -13.77 -4.30 -7.40
N ALA A 108 -13.33 -5.52 -7.09
CA ALA A 108 -11.94 -5.91 -7.23
C ALA A 108 -11.47 -5.82 -8.69
N CYS A 109 -12.27 -6.30 -9.64
CA CYS A 109 -11.99 -6.17 -11.07
C CYS A 109 -11.93 -4.70 -11.53
N LEU A 110 -12.82 -3.84 -11.02
CA LEU A 110 -12.79 -2.41 -11.33
C LEU A 110 -11.51 -1.75 -10.82
N VAL A 111 -11.08 -2.06 -9.59
CA VAL A 111 -9.82 -1.56 -9.01
C VAL A 111 -8.62 -2.00 -9.86
N VAL A 112 -8.59 -3.25 -10.30
CA VAL A 112 -7.49 -3.77 -11.14
C VAL A 112 -7.50 -3.12 -12.53
N ASN A 113 -8.65 -3.02 -13.18
CA ASN A 113 -8.76 -2.51 -14.55
C ASN A 113 -8.54 -1.00 -14.65
N THR A 114 -8.97 -0.23 -13.64
CA THR A 114 -8.66 1.22 -13.57
C THR A 114 -7.19 1.47 -13.29
N GLY A 115 -6.51 0.56 -12.59
CA GLY A 115 -5.05 0.57 -12.45
C GLY A 115 -4.27 0.26 -13.72
N ILE A 116 -4.90 -0.37 -14.74
CA ILE A 116 -4.27 -0.76 -16.01
C ILE A 116 -4.51 0.26 -17.13
N LYS A 117 -5.65 0.98 -17.12
CA LYS A 117 -6.03 1.93 -18.20
C LYS A 117 -5.40 3.33 -18.09
N GLY A 118 -4.52 3.57 -17.12
CA GLY A 118 -3.78 4.82 -16.96
C GLY A 118 -2.29 4.72 -17.33
N GLY A 119 -1.96 3.89 -18.33
CA GLY A 119 -0.60 3.70 -18.86
C GLY A 119 -0.39 4.39 -20.20
#